data_AF-A0A061BF45-F1
#
_entry.id   AF-A0A061BF45-F1
#
_cell.length_a   1.000
_cell.length_b   1.000
_cell.length_c   1.000
_cell.angle_alpha   90.00
_cell.angle_beta   90.00
_cell.angle_gamma   90.00
#
_symmetry.space_group_name_H-M   'P 1'
#
loop_
_entity.id
_entity.type
_entity.pdbx_description
1 polymer ?
#
loop_
_entity_poly.entity_id
_entity_poly.type
_entity_poly.pdbx_seq_one_letter_code
_entity_poly.pdbx_strand_id
1 'polypeptide(L)'
;MSLISSPFASLTSDPKPKSFINLLLSREDFDLSASDYNSDIDTIKDLSRVWRKMGISEEEGARRTVLLCDDEGDAVLQPHSHLPIPPFVPSLSLSTDSSLLRTISALELLSHESNVAAFIRSGGLEEVRQEEGRRECEEASVEVRSGFDAEWWRRVARGEEA
;
A
#
# COMPACT_ATOMS: atom_id res chain seq x y z
N MET A 1 -15.72 -10.51 -26.59
CA MET A 1 -14.56 -10.08 -25.78
C MET A 1 -15.05 -8.95 -24.89
N SER A 2 -15.26 -9.22 -23.60
CA SER A 2 -15.75 -8.21 -22.65
C SER A 2 -14.55 -7.42 -22.14
N LEU A 3 -14.59 -6.10 -22.26
CA LEU A 3 -13.57 -5.21 -21.71
C LEU A 3 -13.76 -5.20 -20.18
N ILE A 4 -12.77 -5.71 -19.46
CA ILE A 4 -12.72 -5.60 -18.00
C ILE A 4 -12.44 -4.12 -17.71
N SER A 5 -13.32 -3.49 -16.92
CA SER A 5 -13.19 -2.08 -16.56
C SER A 5 -12.07 -1.94 -15.53
N SER A 6 -11.11 -1.05 -15.79
CA SER A 6 -10.03 -0.75 -14.85
C SER A 6 -10.60 -0.34 -13.48
N PRO A 7 -10.09 -0.88 -12.37
CA PRO A 7 -10.51 -0.49 -11.02
C PRO A 7 -10.23 0.99 -10.71
N PHE A 8 -9.34 1.63 -11.46
CA PHE A 8 -9.00 3.04 -11.33
C PHE A 8 -9.94 4.00 -12.07
N ALA A 9 -10.86 3.50 -12.92
CA ALA A 9 -11.84 4.33 -13.63
C ALA A 9 -12.78 5.10 -12.68
N SER A 10 -12.92 4.64 -11.43
CA SER A 10 -13.71 5.32 -10.39
C SER A 10 -13.07 6.61 -9.87
N LEU A 11 -11.79 6.88 -10.15
CA LEU A 11 -11.10 8.08 -9.64
C LEU A 11 -11.46 9.37 -10.39
N THR A 12 -12.11 9.28 -11.55
CA THR A 12 -12.19 10.41 -12.50
C THR A 12 -13.59 10.97 -12.76
N SER A 13 -14.67 10.44 -12.15
CA SER A 13 -16.04 10.78 -12.62
C SER A 13 -17.10 11.23 -11.59
N ASP A 14 -16.81 11.35 -10.29
CA ASP A 14 -17.82 11.80 -9.30
C ASP A 14 -17.44 13.12 -8.59
N PRO A 15 -18.29 14.18 -8.62
CA PRO A 15 -17.97 15.50 -8.07
C PRO A 15 -18.08 15.59 -6.53
N LYS A 16 -18.31 14.47 -5.84
CA LYS A 16 -18.08 14.33 -4.40
C LYS A 16 -17.35 13.01 -4.17
N PRO A 17 -16.06 13.00 -3.78
CA PRO A 17 -15.42 11.76 -3.41
C PRO A 17 -16.21 11.17 -2.24
N LYS A 18 -16.79 9.98 -2.43
CA LYS A 18 -17.03 9.07 -1.30
C LYS A 18 -15.71 9.04 -0.52
N SER A 19 -15.77 9.16 0.81
CA SER A 19 -14.55 9.13 1.61
C SER A 19 -13.74 7.90 1.20
N PHE A 20 -12.53 8.12 0.67
CA PHE A 20 -11.66 7.04 0.18
C PHE A 20 -11.28 6.08 1.31
N ILE A 21 -11.35 6.55 2.55
CA ILE A 21 -11.08 5.81 3.77
C ILE A 21 -12.40 5.34 4.37
N ASN A 22 -12.57 4.02 4.48
CA ASN A 22 -13.73 3.39 5.12
C ASN A 22 -13.54 3.21 6.63
N LEU A 23 -12.28 3.04 7.07
CA LEU A 23 -11.91 2.80 8.46
C LEU A 23 -10.54 3.41 8.72
N LEU A 24 -10.44 4.23 9.77
CA LEU A 24 -9.17 4.73 10.28
C LEU A 24 -8.91 4.02 11.61
N LEU A 25 -7.80 3.28 11.68
CA LEU A 25 -7.28 2.71 12.92
C LEU A 25 -5.96 3.39 13.23
N SER A 26 -5.74 3.69 14.51
CA SER A 26 -4.53 4.33 15.00
C SER A 26 -3.83 3.44 16.02
N ARG A 27 -2.74 3.93 16.62
CA ARG A 27 -2.04 3.25 17.72
C ARG A 27 -2.97 2.95 18.92
N GLU A 28 -4.03 3.72 19.10
CA GLU A 28 -5.03 3.49 20.16
C GLU A 28 -5.83 2.19 19.95
N ASP A 29 -5.92 1.68 18.71
CA ASP A 29 -6.65 0.46 18.37
C ASP A 29 -5.84 -0.84 18.56
N PHE A 30 -4.59 -0.74 19.02
CA PHE A 30 -3.67 -1.87 19.24
C PHE A 30 -3.80 -2.51 20.65
N ASP A 31 -4.72 -2.05 21.49
CA ASP A 31 -4.88 -2.50 22.90
C ASP A 31 -3.58 -2.40 23.72
N LEU A 32 -2.76 -1.39 23.44
CA LEU A 32 -1.49 -1.19 24.13
C LEU A 32 -1.71 -0.71 25.56
N SER A 33 -0.84 -1.14 26.47
CA SER A 33 -0.76 -0.52 27.80
C SER A 33 -0.29 0.93 27.68
N ALA A 34 -0.51 1.75 28.72
CA ALA A 34 -0.04 3.13 28.70
C ALA A 34 1.49 3.25 28.56
N SER A 35 2.26 2.30 29.10
CA SER A 35 3.72 2.27 28.92
C SER A 35 4.12 1.94 27.49
N ASP A 36 3.46 0.94 26.90
CA ASP A 36 3.75 0.49 25.54
C ASP A 36 3.31 1.53 24.50
N TYR A 37 2.18 2.18 24.74
CA TYR A 37 1.69 3.28 23.89
C TYR A 37 2.74 4.39 23.76
N ASN A 38 3.41 4.74 24.86
CA ASN A 38 4.41 5.81 24.93
C ASN A 38 5.85 5.35 24.63
N SER A 39 6.03 4.09 24.23
CA SER A 39 7.33 3.50 23.91
C SER A 39 7.38 3.09 22.44
N ASP A 40 8.57 3.12 21.85
CA ASP A 40 8.81 2.61 20.51
C ASP A 40 8.94 1.08 20.58
N ILE A 41 7.80 0.40 20.52
CA ILE A 41 7.69 -1.05 20.54
C ILE A 41 7.15 -1.54 19.20
N ASP A 42 7.62 -2.71 18.78
CA ASP A 42 7.07 -3.41 17.63
C ASP A 42 5.62 -3.79 17.89
N THR A 43 4.77 -3.58 16.89
CA THR A 43 3.34 -3.85 16.99
C THR A 43 2.89 -4.79 15.88
N ILE A 44 2.03 -5.75 16.22
CA ILE A 44 1.47 -6.67 15.22
C ILE A 44 0.17 -6.09 14.66
N LYS A 45 0.07 -6.01 13.33
CA LYS A 45 -1.10 -5.51 12.59
C LYS A 45 -2.10 -6.65 12.34
N ASP A 46 -2.96 -6.91 13.32
CA ASP A 46 -3.97 -7.97 13.26
C ASP A 46 -5.18 -7.58 12.37
N LEU A 47 -5.22 -8.12 11.14
CA LEU A 47 -6.32 -7.87 10.20
C LEU A 47 -7.68 -8.44 10.67
N SER A 48 -7.71 -9.42 11.58
CA SER A 48 -8.97 -9.96 12.10
C SER A 48 -9.80 -8.88 12.80
N ARG A 49 -9.14 -7.88 13.40
CA ARG A 49 -9.78 -6.71 14.01
C ARG A 49 -10.47 -5.84 12.97
N VAL A 50 -9.79 -5.58 11.84
CA VAL A 50 -10.34 -4.84 10.71
C VAL A 50 -11.56 -5.55 10.16
N TRP A 51 -11.44 -6.85 9.87
CA TRP A 51 -12.53 -7.65 9.31
C TRP A 51 -13.75 -7.68 10.23
N ARG A 52 -13.54 -7.85 11.54
CA ARG A 52 -14.62 -7.81 12.54
C ARG A 52 -15.34 -6.46 12.56
N LYS A 53 -14.60 -5.34 12.56
CA LYS A 53 -15.19 -3.99 12.52
C LYS A 53 -15.95 -3.72 11.22
N MET A 54 -15.52 -4.34 10.12
CA MET A 54 -16.16 -4.25 8.81
C MET A 54 -17.30 -5.26 8.58
N GLY A 55 -17.54 -6.19 9.52
CA GLY A 55 -18.54 -7.25 9.38
C GLY A 55 -18.17 -8.32 8.34
N ILE A 56 -16.88 -8.52 8.09
CA ILE A 56 -16.33 -9.50 7.14
C ILE A 56 -15.86 -10.74 7.93
N SER A 57 -16.14 -11.94 7.42
CA SER A 57 -15.63 -13.18 8.03
C SER A 57 -14.11 -13.29 7.83
N GLU A 58 -13.41 -14.02 8.69
CA GLU A 58 -11.95 -14.20 8.55
C GLU A 58 -11.57 -14.87 7.22
N GLU A 59 -12.35 -15.86 6.79
CA GLU A 59 -12.14 -16.54 5.51
C GLU A 59 -12.25 -15.56 4.33
N GLU A 60 -13.30 -14.75 4.30
CA GLU A 60 -13.51 -13.78 3.21
C GLU A 60 -12.49 -12.64 3.28
N GLY A 61 -12.17 -12.19 4.49
CA GLY A 61 -11.15 -11.17 4.75
C GLY A 61 -9.78 -11.61 4.23
N ALA A 62 -9.33 -12.82 4.58
CA ALA A 62 -8.06 -13.37 4.12
C ALA A 62 -8.01 -13.51 2.59
N ARG A 63 -9.13 -13.84 1.94
CA ARG A 63 -9.19 -13.99 0.48
C ARG A 63 -9.07 -12.67 -0.28
N ARG A 64 -9.44 -11.54 0.32
CA ARG A 64 -9.61 -10.25 -0.38
C ARG A 64 -8.84 -9.07 0.20
N THR A 65 -8.08 -9.28 1.27
CA THR A 65 -7.36 -8.21 1.95
C THR A 65 -5.86 -8.36 1.74
N VAL A 66 -5.23 -7.22 1.47
CA VAL A 66 -3.78 -7.05 1.44
C VAL A 66 -3.36 -6.04 2.51
N LEU A 67 -2.25 -6.30 3.19
CA LEU A 67 -1.61 -5.44 4.17
C LEU A 67 -0.29 -4.94 3.57
N LEU A 68 -0.25 -3.66 3.23
CA LEU A 68 0.94 -2.99 2.72
C LEU A 68 1.80 -2.51 3.90
N CYS A 69 2.94 -3.15 4.14
CA CYS A 69 3.89 -2.72 5.17
C CYS A 69 5.33 -3.14 4.83
N ASP A 70 6.29 -2.45 5.43
CA ASP A 70 7.72 -2.65 5.26
C ASP A 70 8.30 -3.77 6.12
N ASP A 71 7.68 -4.05 7.27
CA ASP A 71 8.08 -5.14 8.16
C ASP A 71 7.19 -6.38 7.96
N GLU A 72 7.81 -7.55 7.86
CA GLU A 72 7.11 -8.85 7.84
C GLU A 72 6.52 -9.20 9.23
N GLY A 73 7.16 -8.74 10.31
CA GLY A 73 6.72 -8.93 11.69
C GLY A 73 5.36 -8.31 11.97
N ASP A 74 5.04 -7.21 11.29
CA ASP A 74 3.71 -6.57 11.34
C ASP A 74 2.60 -7.53 10.89
N ALA A 75 2.89 -8.37 9.89
CA ALA A 75 1.92 -9.22 9.23
C ALA A 75 1.95 -10.67 9.73
N VAL A 76 2.68 -10.97 10.81
CA VAL A 76 2.93 -12.35 11.27
C VAL A 76 1.67 -13.19 11.50
N LEU A 77 0.53 -12.57 11.85
CA LEU A 77 -0.74 -13.28 12.04
C LEU A 77 -1.46 -13.60 10.73
N GLN A 78 -1.17 -12.87 9.65
CA GLN A 78 -1.73 -13.06 8.31
C GLN A 78 -0.64 -12.91 7.24
N PRO A 79 0.40 -13.76 7.23
CA PRO A 79 1.59 -13.56 6.39
C PRO A 79 1.28 -13.59 4.90
N HIS A 80 0.21 -14.30 4.51
CA HIS A 80 -0.21 -14.37 3.11
C HIS A 80 -1.08 -13.19 2.66
N SER A 81 -1.42 -12.26 3.56
CA SER A 81 -1.99 -10.97 3.18
C SER A 81 -0.92 -9.88 3.05
N HIS A 82 0.34 -10.16 3.38
CA HIS A 82 1.41 -9.16 3.33
C HIS A 82 1.79 -8.81 1.89
N LEU A 83 1.80 -7.51 1.58
CA LEU A 83 2.43 -6.94 0.40
C LEU A 83 3.61 -6.09 0.88
N PRO A 84 4.86 -6.56 0.72
CA PRO A 84 6.02 -5.81 1.19
C PRO A 84 6.19 -4.51 0.40
N ILE A 85 6.47 -3.42 1.10
CA ILE A 85 6.92 -2.16 0.50
C ILE A 85 8.20 -1.71 1.21
N PRO A 86 9.32 -1.51 0.52
CA PRO A 86 10.53 -1.02 1.16
C PRO A 86 10.30 0.33 1.84
N PRO A 87 10.94 0.59 3.00
CA PRO A 87 10.87 1.90 3.61
C PRO A 87 11.45 2.94 2.66
N PHE A 88 10.79 4.08 2.55
CA PHE A 88 11.32 5.19 1.78
C PHE A 88 12.52 5.78 2.51
N VAL A 89 13.72 5.60 1.94
CA VAL A 89 14.95 6.21 2.43
C VAL A 89 15.32 7.35 1.49
N PRO A 90 15.11 8.62 1.87
CA PRO A 90 15.55 9.75 1.07
C PRO A 90 17.05 9.66 0.85
N SER A 91 17.49 9.62 -0.41
CA SER A 91 18.90 9.54 -0.75
C SER A 91 19.30 10.63 -1.73
N LEU A 92 20.55 11.09 -1.62
CA LEU A 92 21.15 12.02 -2.58
C LEU A 92 21.52 11.33 -3.90
N SER A 93 21.55 9.99 -3.91
CA SER A 93 21.67 9.25 -5.15
C SER A 93 20.42 9.46 -5.98
N LEU A 94 20.61 9.93 -7.22
CA LEU A 94 19.56 10.11 -8.23
C LEU A 94 18.84 8.82 -8.64
N SER A 95 18.99 7.73 -7.88
CA SER A 95 18.21 6.50 -8.06
C SER A 95 16.76 6.83 -7.76
N THR A 96 15.93 6.81 -8.79
CA THR A 96 14.48 6.95 -8.66
C THR A 96 13.94 5.79 -7.85
N ASP A 97 13.41 6.07 -6.66
CA ASP A 97 12.59 5.11 -5.93
C ASP A 97 11.37 4.76 -6.78
N SER A 98 11.17 3.46 -6.99
CA SER A 98 10.07 2.91 -7.76
C SER A 98 9.16 2.00 -6.93
N SER A 99 9.33 2.00 -5.61
CA SER A 99 8.58 1.13 -4.68
C SER A 99 7.08 1.30 -4.85
N LEU A 100 6.58 2.54 -4.88
CA LEU A 100 5.15 2.81 -5.10
C LEU A 100 4.66 2.35 -6.49
N LEU A 101 5.48 2.48 -7.54
CA LEU A 101 5.09 1.99 -8.87
C LEU A 101 5.00 0.45 -8.89
N ARG A 102 5.95 -0.23 -8.24
CA ARG A 102 5.85 -1.70 -8.06
C ARG A 102 4.63 -2.07 -7.25
N THR A 103 4.31 -1.34 -6.18
CA THR A 103 3.09 -1.55 -5.40
C THR A 103 1.84 -1.37 -6.25
N ILE A 104 1.78 -0.37 -7.13
CA ILE A 104 0.64 -0.17 -8.03
C ILE A 104 0.48 -1.37 -8.99
N SER A 105 1.58 -1.85 -9.61
CA SER A 105 1.53 -3.07 -10.45
C SER A 105 1.07 -4.29 -9.64
N ALA A 106 1.60 -4.50 -8.44
CA ALA A 106 1.18 -5.60 -7.57
C ALA A 106 -0.31 -5.52 -7.20
N LEU A 107 -0.81 -4.33 -6.85
CA LEU A 107 -2.23 -4.15 -6.52
C LEU A 107 -3.13 -4.39 -7.72
N GLU A 108 -2.72 -3.97 -8.93
CA GLU A 108 -3.46 -4.26 -10.16
C GLU A 108 -3.54 -5.77 -10.43
N LEU A 109 -2.41 -6.48 -10.30
CA LEU A 109 -2.35 -7.94 -10.42
C LEU A 109 -3.28 -8.63 -9.40
N LEU A 110 -3.16 -8.26 -8.12
CA LEU A 110 -3.99 -8.80 -7.04
C LEU A 110 -5.47 -8.48 -7.20
N SER A 111 -5.83 -7.37 -7.86
CA SER A 111 -7.24 -6.99 -8.07
C SER A 111 -8.00 -7.98 -8.97
N HIS A 112 -7.28 -8.74 -9.79
CA HIS A 112 -7.84 -9.77 -10.67
C HIS A 112 -7.96 -11.14 -9.97
N GLU A 113 -7.36 -11.30 -8.80
CA GLU A 113 -7.31 -12.56 -8.09
C GLU A 113 -8.56 -12.79 -7.22
N SER A 114 -9.14 -13.98 -7.36
CA SER A 114 -10.28 -14.38 -6.52
C SER A 114 -9.89 -14.81 -5.11
N ASN A 115 -8.58 -15.00 -4.86
CA ASN A 115 -8.01 -15.37 -3.58
C ASN A 115 -6.58 -14.83 -3.47
N VAL A 116 -6.45 -13.60 -2.96
CA VAL A 116 -5.19 -12.87 -2.78
C VAL A 116 -4.20 -13.70 -1.94
N ALA A 117 -4.64 -14.24 -0.81
CA ALA A 117 -3.76 -15.00 0.07
C ALA A 117 -3.20 -16.27 -0.59
N ALA A 118 -4.01 -16.98 -1.38
CA ALA A 118 -3.51 -18.14 -2.11
C ALA A 118 -2.47 -17.74 -3.17
N PHE A 119 -2.73 -16.65 -3.90
CA PHE A 119 -1.83 -16.14 -4.94
C PHE A 119 -0.47 -15.69 -4.38
N ILE A 120 -0.48 -14.90 -3.31
CA ILE A 120 0.75 -14.45 -2.62
C ILE A 120 1.52 -15.66 -2.10
N ARG A 121 0.84 -16.62 -1.45
CA ARG A 121 1.47 -17.85 -0.94
C ARG A 121 2.13 -18.68 -2.05
N SER A 122 1.62 -18.64 -3.28
CA SER A 122 2.21 -19.35 -4.42
C SER A 122 3.39 -18.63 -5.07
N GLY A 123 3.79 -17.46 -4.58
CA GLY A 123 4.89 -16.66 -5.17
C GLY A 123 4.45 -15.75 -6.31
N GLY A 124 3.15 -15.46 -6.45
CA GLY A 124 2.62 -14.69 -7.58
C GLY A 124 3.13 -13.24 -7.68
N LEU A 125 3.85 -12.73 -6.67
CA LEU A 125 4.43 -11.38 -6.65
C LEU A 125 5.87 -11.32 -7.20
N GLU A 126 6.52 -12.44 -7.51
CA GLU A 126 7.93 -12.47 -7.94
C GLU A 126 8.18 -11.75 -9.29
N GLU A 127 7.15 -11.64 -10.15
CA GLU A 127 7.28 -11.06 -11.49
C GLU A 127 6.87 -9.58 -11.58
N VAL A 128 6.48 -8.95 -10.46
CA VAL A 128 5.98 -7.56 -10.43
C VAL A 128 7.06 -6.57 -10.90
N ARG A 129 6.73 -5.76 -11.93
CA ARG A 129 7.63 -4.78 -12.54
C ARG A 129 7.15 -3.35 -12.35
N GLN A 130 8.11 -2.42 -12.20
CA GLN A 130 7.80 -0.99 -12.03
C GLN A 130 7.19 -0.36 -13.30
N GLU A 131 7.58 -0.85 -14.47
CA GLU A 131 7.14 -0.33 -15.77
C GLU A 131 5.63 -0.52 -15.95
N GLU A 132 5.10 -1.64 -15.43
CA GLU A 132 3.67 -1.92 -15.43
C GLU A 132 2.91 -0.91 -14.57
N GLY A 133 3.39 -0.60 -13.36
CA GLY A 133 2.74 0.38 -12.50
C GLY A 133 2.76 1.80 -13.08
N ARG A 134 3.82 2.16 -13.82
CA ARG A 134 3.86 3.41 -14.58
C ARG A 134 2.80 3.42 -15.68
N ARG A 135 2.68 2.33 -16.44
CA ARG A 135 1.65 2.19 -17.48
C ARG A 135 0.25 2.32 -16.88
N GLU A 136 -0.03 1.71 -15.73
CA GLU A 136 -1.32 1.87 -15.03
C GLU A 136 -1.60 3.33 -14.66
N CYS A 137 -0.60 4.07 -14.18
CA CYS A 137 -0.74 5.50 -13.90
C CYS A 137 -1.05 6.30 -15.18
N GLU A 138 -0.34 6.02 -16.28
CA GLU A 138 -0.54 6.70 -17.56
C GLU A 138 -1.94 6.42 -18.14
N GLU A 139 -2.40 5.17 -18.10
CA GLU A 139 -3.76 4.78 -18.52
C GLU A 139 -4.84 5.45 -17.65
N ALA A 140 -4.58 5.64 -16.36
CA ALA A 140 -5.44 6.38 -15.44
C ALA A 140 -5.30 7.91 -15.54
N SER A 141 -4.46 8.43 -16.45
CA SER A 141 -4.15 9.87 -16.57
C SER A 141 -3.56 10.49 -15.29
N VAL A 142 -2.83 9.70 -14.51
CA VAL A 142 -2.10 10.11 -13.31
C VAL A 142 -0.65 10.40 -13.69
N GLU A 143 -0.22 11.65 -13.48
CA GLU A 143 1.15 12.05 -13.80
C GLU A 143 2.14 11.58 -12.73
N VAL A 144 3.14 10.79 -13.14
CA VAL A 144 4.22 10.33 -12.26
C VAL A 144 5.39 11.32 -12.32
N ARG A 145 5.61 12.06 -11.23
CA ARG A 145 6.72 13.02 -11.09
C ARG A 145 7.70 12.57 -10.01
N SER A 146 8.97 12.97 -10.16
CA SER A 146 9.94 12.89 -9.06
C SER A 146 9.78 14.13 -8.17
N GLY A 147 9.37 13.94 -6.93
CA GLY A 147 9.19 15.03 -5.96
C GLY A 147 10.49 15.49 -5.28
N PHE A 148 11.54 14.68 -5.32
CA PHE A 148 12.80 14.89 -4.60
C PHE A 148 13.97 15.06 -5.57
N ASP A 149 13.85 16.03 -6.47
CA ASP A 149 14.88 16.32 -7.46
C ASP A 149 16.10 17.07 -6.86
N ALA A 150 17.11 17.30 -7.70
CA ALA A 150 18.32 18.00 -7.29
C ALA A 150 18.07 19.46 -6.85
N GLU A 151 16.97 20.09 -7.28
CA GLU A 151 16.60 21.43 -6.82
C GLU A 151 16.00 21.38 -5.42
N TRP A 152 15.11 20.43 -5.16
CA TRP A 152 14.50 20.21 -3.85
C TRP A 152 15.58 20.01 -2.77
N TRP A 153 16.55 19.11 -3.02
CA TRP A 153 17.68 18.90 -2.10
C TRP A 153 18.55 20.14 -1.89
N ARG A 154 18.71 20.96 -2.94
CA ARG A 154 19.44 22.23 -2.83
C ARG A 154 18.70 23.25 -1.97
N ARG A 155 17.36 23.30 -2.01
CA ARG A 155 16.54 24.16 -1.14
C ARG A 155 16.66 23.73 0.32
N VAL A 156 16.52 22.43 0.60
CA VAL A 156 16.70 21.86 1.95
C VAL A 156 18.09 22.17 2.50
N ALA A 157 19.15 22.01 1.69
CA ALA A 157 20.51 22.31 2.11
C ALA A 157 20.75 23.80 2.43
N ARG A 158 19.92 24.71 1.88
CA ARG A 158 19.95 26.15 2.19
C ARG A 158 19.08 26.52 3.41
N GLY A 159 18.40 25.56 4.03
CA GLY A 159 17.47 25.83 5.12
C GLY A 159 16.20 26.55 4.67
N GLU A 160 15.88 26.50 3.39
CA GLU A 160 14.59 26.96 2.87
C GLU A 160 13.54 25.89 3.18
N GLU A 161 12.36 26.29 3.67
CA GLU A 161 11.24 25.35 3.82
C GLU A 161 10.94 24.71 2.47
N ALA A 162 10.74 23.39 2.47
CA ALA A 162 10.41 22.57 1.31
C ALA A 162 9.06 22.95 0.71
#